data_AF-A0A1V4T1K2-F1
#
_entry.id   AF-A0A1V4T1K2-F1
#
_cell.length_a   1.000
_cell.length_b   1.000
_cell.length_c   1.000
_cell.angle_alpha   90.00
_cell.angle_beta   90.00
_cell.angle_gamma   90.00
#
_symmetry.space_group_name_H-M   'P 1'
#
loop_
_entity.id
_entity.type
_entity.pdbx_description
1 polymer ?
#
loop_
_entity_poly.entity_id
_entity_poly.type
_entity_poly.pdbx_seq_one_letter_code
_entity_poly.pdbx_strand_id
1 'polypeptide(L)'
;VLYPIGFEIHEVEDDFPTTLPFVEIKPLEGLKKDQSQFFNFTENKWEEAVTQDYSKKLELLENLSVGLQVDNKALKESNGALTTKTDSMAQLNAKLMLNDVAINKEIETIKTQIGGAE
;
A
#
# COMPACT_ATOMS: atom_id res chain seq x y z
N VAL A 1 -4.02 -28.62 9.81
CA VAL A 1 -4.67 -29.37 10.91
C VAL A 1 -5.01 -28.37 11.98
N LEU A 2 -6.27 -28.27 12.42
CA LEU A 2 -6.61 -27.45 13.60
C LEU A 2 -6.14 -28.21 14.84
N TYR A 3 -5.23 -27.63 15.61
CA TYR A 3 -4.90 -28.15 16.93
C TYR A 3 -5.98 -27.69 17.92
N PRO A 4 -6.46 -28.57 18.82
CA PRO A 4 -7.24 -28.11 19.97
C PRO A 4 -6.37 -27.13 20.78
N ILE A 5 -6.91 -25.95 21.05
CA ILE A 5 -6.25 -24.90 21.84
C ILE A 5 -6.70 -25.06 23.30
N GLY A 6 -5.77 -24.93 24.22
CA GLY A 6 -5.98 -25.06 25.66
C GLY A 6 -5.60 -26.44 26.19
N PHE A 7 -5.77 -26.61 27.49
CA PHE A 7 -5.48 -27.84 28.20
C PHE A 7 -6.31 -27.95 29.49
N GLU A 8 -6.44 -29.18 29.99
CA GLU A 8 -7.04 -29.47 31.28
C GLU A 8 -6.10 -30.37 32.09
N ILE A 9 -5.86 -30.02 33.35
CA ILE A 9 -4.97 -30.75 34.25
C ILE A 9 -5.77 -31.87 34.91
N HIS A 10 -5.26 -33.10 34.81
CA HIS A 10 -5.83 -34.27 35.46
C HIS A 10 -4.79 -34.90 36.38
N GLU A 11 -5.19 -35.23 37.61
CA GLU A 11 -4.42 -36.10 38.50
C GLU A 11 -4.87 -37.54 38.28
N VAL A 12 -3.93 -38.42 37.98
CA VAL A 12 -4.18 -39.84 37.66
C VAL A 12 -3.21 -40.71 38.44
N GLU A 13 -3.55 -41.99 38.59
CA GLU A 13 -2.65 -43.00 39.19
C GLU A 13 -1.38 -43.17 38.35
N ASP A 14 -0.28 -43.59 38.98
CA ASP A 14 1.04 -43.74 38.34
C ASP A 14 1.04 -44.71 37.15
N ASP A 15 0.08 -45.65 37.10
CA ASP A 15 -0.06 -46.66 36.05
C ASP A 15 -1.08 -46.27 34.95
N PHE A 16 -1.59 -45.04 34.98
CA PHE A 16 -2.55 -44.56 34.00
C PHE A 16 -1.93 -44.51 32.59
N PRO A 17 -2.57 -45.11 31.58
CA PRO A 17 -2.01 -45.15 30.24
C PRO A 17 -2.03 -43.75 29.58
N THR A 18 -0.85 -43.20 29.33
CA THR A 18 -0.68 -41.95 28.56
C THR A 18 -0.96 -42.17 27.08
N THR A 19 -2.23 -42.04 26.70
CA THR A 19 -2.68 -42.07 25.30
C THR A 19 -3.40 -40.78 24.93
N LEU A 20 -3.41 -40.42 23.64
CA LEU A 20 -4.18 -39.26 23.14
C LEU A 20 -5.60 -39.27 23.72
N PRO A 21 -6.09 -38.15 24.32
CA PRO A 21 -5.52 -36.81 24.28
C PRO A 21 -4.58 -36.42 25.44
N PHE A 22 -4.18 -37.35 26.30
CA PHE A 22 -3.35 -37.07 27.48
C PHE A 22 -1.86 -36.97 27.13
N VAL A 23 -1.17 -36.04 27.81
CA VAL A 23 0.28 -35.82 27.70
C VAL A 23 0.86 -35.56 29.09
N GLU A 24 2.05 -36.10 29.39
CA GLU A 24 2.74 -35.91 30.68
C GLU A 24 3.53 -34.59 30.77
N ILE A 25 3.85 -34.02 29.61
CA ILE A 25 4.65 -32.80 29.51
C ILE A 25 3.81 -31.62 30.01
N LYS A 26 4.36 -30.86 30.96
CA LYS A 26 3.68 -29.69 31.54
C LYS A 26 3.50 -28.56 30.51
N PRO A 27 2.34 -27.87 30.52
CA PRO A 27 2.10 -26.65 29.74
C PRO A 27 3.15 -25.56 29.98
N LEU A 28 3.27 -24.63 29.03
CA LEU A 28 4.09 -23.43 29.18
C LEU A 28 3.55 -22.55 30.31
N GLU A 29 4.45 -22.09 31.18
CA GLU A 29 4.15 -21.18 32.30
C GLU A 29 4.48 -19.73 31.93
N GLY A 30 3.80 -18.76 32.57
CA GLY A 30 4.10 -17.33 32.40
C GLY A 30 3.49 -16.67 31.15
N LEU A 31 2.56 -17.36 30.47
CA LEU A 31 1.78 -16.77 29.39
C LEU A 31 0.78 -15.73 29.93
N LYS A 32 0.44 -14.72 29.12
CA LYS A 32 -0.63 -13.75 29.47
C LYS A 32 -1.98 -14.43 29.67
N LYS A 33 -2.20 -15.54 28.96
CA LYS A 33 -3.37 -16.42 29.07
C LYS A 33 -2.88 -17.84 28.99
N ASP A 34 -2.92 -18.58 30.09
CA ASP A 34 -2.39 -19.95 30.17
C ASP A 34 -3.04 -20.87 29.15
N GLN A 35 -4.32 -20.66 28.82
CA GLN A 35 -5.05 -21.46 27.83
C GLN A 35 -4.71 -21.13 26.37
N SER A 36 -3.87 -20.11 26.11
CA SER A 36 -3.40 -19.75 24.76
C SER A 36 -2.18 -20.58 24.38
N GLN A 37 -2.33 -21.91 24.35
CA GLN A 37 -1.30 -22.84 23.92
C GLN A 37 -1.92 -24.12 23.37
N PHE A 38 -1.15 -24.88 22.63
CA PHE A 38 -1.56 -26.20 22.11
C PHE A 38 -0.38 -27.17 22.20
N PHE A 39 -0.68 -28.47 22.23
CA PHE A 39 0.35 -29.49 22.21
C PHE A 39 0.69 -29.88 20.77
N ASN A 40 1.94 -29.64 20.35
CA ASN A 40 2.45 -30.07 19.07
C ASN A 40 2.92 -31.53 19.17
N PHE A 41 2.10 -32.47 18.69
CA PHE A 41 2.39 -33.90 18.72
C PHE A 41 3.57 -34.32 17.82
N THR A 42 3.93 -33.51 16.81
CA THR A 42 5.09 -33.79 15.96
C THR A 42 6.40 -33.45 16.67
N GLU A 43 6.40 -32.33 17.41
CA GLU A 43 7.56 -31.83 18.15
C GLU A 43 7.58 -32.30 19.61
N ASN A 44 6.52 -32.99 20.04
CA ASN A 44 6.28 -33.46 21.42
C ASN A 44 6.49 -32.36 22.47
N LYS A 45 5.90 -31.18 22.26
CA LYS A 45 6.05 -30.01 23.14
C LYS A 45 4.83 -29.08 23.11
N TRP A 46 4.70 -28.26 24.15
CA TRP A 46 3.72 -27.15 24.17
C TRP A 46 4.24 -25.95 23.40
N GLU A 47 3.34 -25.34 22.61
CA GLU A 47 3.60 -24.13 21.84
C GLU A 47 2.52 -23.07 22.14
N GLU A 48 2.93 -21.81 22.26
CA GLU A 48 1.98 -20.70 22.46
C GLU A 48 1.07 -20.54 21.24
N ALA A 49 -0.24 -20.52 21.47
CA ALA A 49 -1.24 -20.30 20.45
C ALA A 49 -1.29 -18.81 20.13
N VAL A 50 -0.56 -18.41 19.09
CA VAL A 50 -0.57 -17.02 18.63
C VAL A 50 -1.83 -16.75 17.81
N THR A 51 -2.95 -16.42 18.46
CA THR A 51 -4.10 -15.81 17.75
C THR A 51 -3.79 -14.34 17.52
N GLN A 52 -3.14 -14.03 16.40
CA GLN A 52 -2.90 -12.65 16.00
C GLN A 52 -4.23 -12.05 15.54
N ASP A 53 -4.85 -11.21 16.38
CA ASP A 53 -5.96 -10.36 15.94
C ASP A 53 -5.41 -9.33 14.94
N TYR A 54 -5.47 -9.70 13.66
CA TYR A 54 -5.02 -8.86 12.55
C TYR A 54 -6.08 -7.87 12.09
N SER A 55 -7.29 -7.89 12.67
CA SER A 55 -8.42 -7.09 12.19
C SER A 55 -8.06 -5.60 12.14
N LYS A 56 -7.41 -5.07 13.19
CA LYS A 56 -6.97 -3.67 13.23
C LYS A 56 -5.86 -3.34 12.22
N LYS A 57 -4.95 -4.29 11.95
CA LYS A 57 -3.89 -4.10 10.95
C LYS A 57 -4.48 -4.12 9.54
N LEU A 58 -5.45 -5.00 9.29
CA LEU A 58 -6.18 -5.07 8.02
C LEU A 58 -6.99 -3.79 7.79
N GLU A 59 -7.74 -3.35 8.79
CA GLU A 59 -8.50 -2.09 8.73
C GLU A 59 -7.60 -0.88 8.45
N LEU A 60 -6.43 -0.80 9.10
CA LEU A 60 -5.45 0.26 8.80
C LEU A 60 -4.93 0.18 7.36
N LEU A 61 -4.62 -1.02 6.87
CA LEU A 61 -4.15 -1.22 5.49
C LEU A 61 -5.22 -0.84 4.46
N GLU A 62 -6.48 -1.18 4.73
CA GLU A 62 -7.62 -0.79 3.89
C GLU A 62 -7.77 0.73 3.85
N ASN A 63 -7.76 1.40 5.01
CA ASN A 63 -7.86 2.85 5.11
C ASN A 63 -6.71 3.56 4.39
N LEU A 64 -5.47 3.09 4.57
CA LEU A 64 -4.30 3.64 3.86
C LEU A 64 -4.41 3.42 2.35
N SER A 65 -4.87 2.25 1.91
CA SER A 65 -5.09 1.94 0.50
C SER A 65 -6.14 2.87 -0.11
N VAL A 66 -7.25 3.12 0.58
CA VAL A 66 -8.29 4.06 0.11
C VAL A 66 -7.73 5.48 -0.01
N GLY A 67 -7.00 5.96 1.01
CA GLY A 67 -6.36 7.28 0.96
C GLY A 67 -5.39 7.42 -0.22
N LEU A 68 -4.51 6.44 -0.42
CA LEU A 68 -3.56 6.42 -1.54
C LEU A 68 -4.24 6.36 -2.91
N GLN A 69 -5.40 5.70 -3.03
CA GLN A 69 -6.15 5.68 -4.29
C GLN A 69 -6.76 7.05 -4.61
N VAL A 70 -7.28 7.76 -3.61
CA VAL A 70 -7.80 9.13 -3.76
C VAL A 70 -6.69 10.08 -4.18
N ASP A 71 -5.55 10.07 -3.48
CA ASP A 71 -4.42 10.95 -3.77
C ASP A 71 -3.85 10.67 -5.17
N ASN A 72 -3.70 9.40 -5.54
CA ASN A 72 -3.23 9.03 -6.88
C ASN A 72 -4.19 9.49 -7.99
N LYS A 73 -5.50 9.46 -7.76
CA LYS A 73 -6.48 9.95 -8.71
C LYS A 73 -6.34 11.47 -8.88
N ALA A 74 -6.26 12.22 -7.78
CA ALA A 74 -6.08 13.67 -7.81
C ALA A 74 -4.77 14.07 -8.53
N LEU A 75 -3.68 13.35 -8.28
CA LEU A 75 -2.39 13.59 -8.96
C LEU A 75 -2.46 13.34 -10.45
N LYS A 76 -3.14 12.26 -10.89
CA LYS A 76 -3.33 11.97 -12.32
C LYS A 76 -4.16 13.05 -13.02
N GLU A 77 -5.24 13.51 -12.38
CA GLU A 77 -6.07 14.61 -12.90
C GLU A 77 -5.27 15.91 -13.00
N SER A 78 -4.49 16.25 -11.98
CA SER A 78 -3.61 17.43 -11.97
C SER A 78 -2.55 17.37 -13.07
N ASN A 79 -1.89 16.21 -13.24
CA ASN A 79 -0.93 16.00 -14.32
C ASN A 79 -1.59 16.12 -15.70
N GLY A 80 -2.78 15.56 -15.88
CA GLY A 80 -3.54 15.72 -17.13
C GLY A 80 -3.81 17.18 -17.47
N ALA A 81 -4.24 17.97 -16.48
CA ALA A 81 -4.47 19.40 -16.65
C ALA A 81 -3.18 20.17 -16.99
N LEU A 82 -2.05 19.82 -16.37
CA LEU A 82 -0.74 20.42 -16.65
C LEU A 82 -0.25 20.09 -18.07
N THR A 83 -0.44 18.85 -18.54
CA THR A 83 -0.12 18.46 -19.91
C THR A 83 -0.92 19.28 -20.92
N THR A 84 -2.24 19.38 -20.76
CA THR A 84 -3.10 20.19 -21.63
C THR A 84 -2.69 21.66 -21.65
N LYS A 85 -2.32 22.22 -20.48
CA LYS A 85 -1.84 23.60 -20.36
C LYS A 85 -0.50 23.79 -21.09
N THR A 86 0.40 22.82 -20.99
CA THR A 86 1.70 22.83 -21.65
C THR A 86 1.53 22.79 -23.17
N ASP A 87 0.67 21.90 -23.68
CA ASP A 87 0.37 21.80 -25.11
C ASP A 87 -0.25 23.09 -25.65
N SER A 88 -1.19 23.67 -24.91
CA SER A 88 -1.81 24.96 -25.27
C SER A 88 -0.79 26.09 -25.31
N MET A 89 0.18 26.10 -24.37
CA MET A 89 1.26 27.10 -24.35
C MET A 89 2.21 26.92 -25.53
N ALA A 90 2.56 25.68 -25.88
CA ALA A 90 3.39 25.39 -27.03
C ALA A 90 2.73 25.85 -28.34
N GLN A 91 1.42 25.61 -28.49
CA GLN A 91 0.65 26.08 -29.64
C GLN A 91 0.60 27.61 -29.71
N LEU A 92 0.36 28.28 -28.57
CA LEU A 92 0.34 29.74 -28.51
C LEU A 92 1.71 30.33 -28.90
N ASN A 93 2.80 29.77 -28.36
CA ASN A 93 4.16 30.20 -28.69
C ASN A 93 4.45 30.03 -30.18
N ALA A 94 4.08 28.91 -30.79
CA ALA A 94 4.23 28.70 -32.22
C ALA A 94 3.44 29.74 -33.04
N LYS A 95 2.21 30.07 -32.62
CA LYS A 95 1.39 31.09 -33.29
C LYS A 95 2.00 32.49 -33.16
N LEU A 96 2.55 32.84 -32.00
CA LEU A 96 3.25 34.10 -31.79
C LEU A 96 4.48 34.21 -32.70
N MET A 97 5.32 33.17 -32.76
CA MET A 97 6.48 33.15 -33.66
C MET A 97 6.10 33.31 -35.13
N LEU A 98 5.01 32.68 -35.57
CA LEU A 98 4.50 32.84 -36.94
C LEU A 98 4.03 34.27 -37.22
N ASN A 99 3.32 34.87 -36.27
CA ASN A 99 2.89 36.26 -36.38
C ASN A 99 4.08 37.23 -36.39
N ASP A 100 5.10 36.99 -35.56
CA ASP A 100 6.32 37.82 -35.55
C ASP A 100 7.04 37.78 -36.89
N VAL A 101 7.15 36.60 -37.52
CA VAL A 101 7.73 36.46 -38.86
C VAL A 101 6.89 37.20 -39.90
N ALA A 102 5.56 37.10 -39.83
CA ALA A 102 4.66 37.81 -40.75
C ALA A 102 4.79 39.33 -40.62
N ILE A 103 4.76 39.85 -39.39
CA ILE A 103 4.92 41.28 -39.10
C ILE A 103 6.27 41.80 -39.59
N ASN A 104 7.36 41.06 -39.33
CA ASN A 104 8.68 41.45 -39.81
C ASN A 104 8.72 41.54 -41.35
N LYS A 105 8.07 40.60 -42.05
CA LYS A 105 7.99 40.63 -43.52
C LYS A 105 7.16 41.82 -44.03
N GLU A 106 6.07 42.16 -43.37
CA GLU A 106 5.26 43.34 -43.68
C GLU A 106 6.05 44.63 -43.48
N ILE A 107 6.81 44.74 -42.37
CA ILE A 107 7.69 45.88 -42.08
C ILE A 107 8.73 46.06 -43.19
N GLU A 108 9.42 45.00 -43.60
CA GLU A 108 10.42 45.06 -44.67
C GLU A 108 9.81 45.45 -46.02
N THR A 109 8.60 44.96 -46.31
CA THR A 109 7.85 45.35 -47.51
C THR A 109 7.52 46.84 -47.51
N ILE A 110 7.03 47.36 -46.38
CA ILE A 110 6.70 48.79 -46.22
C ILE A 110 7.95 49.64 -46.35
N LYS A 111 9.07 49.29 -45.69
CA LYS A 111 10.36 50.00 -45.81
C LYS A 111 10.80 50.14 -47.27
N THR A 112 10.66 49.06 -48.04
CA THR A 112 10.99 49.05 -49.47
C THR A 112 10.09 50.01 -50.26
N GLN A 113 8.78 50.03 -49.97
CA GLN A 113 7.80 50.86 -50.68
C GLN A 113 7.93 52.36 -50.40
N ILE A 114 8.32 52.74 -49.19
CA ILE A 114 8.50 54.16 -48.81
C ILE A 114 9.88 54.71 -49.19
N GLY A 115 10.67 53.95 -49.96
CA GLY A 115 12.01 54.35 -50.41
C GLY A 115 13.03 54.42 -49.28
N GLY A 116 12.95 53.48 -48.32
CA GLY A 116 13.74 53.47 -47.09
C GLY A 116 15.20 53.89 -47.31
N ALA A 117 15.59 54.96 -46.61
CA ALA A 117 16.96 55.45 -46.57
C ALA A 117 17.90 54.35 -46.06
N GLU A 118 19.01 54.15 -46.77
CA GLU A 118 20.20 53.43 -46.27
C GLU A 118 20.75 54.07 -44.98
#